data_AF-A0A1J5C9U4-F1
#
_entry.id   AF-A0A1J5C9U4-F1
#
_cell.length_a   1.000
_cell.length_b   1.000
_cell.length_c   1.000
_cell.angle_alpha   90.00
_cell.angle_beta   90.00
_cell.angle_gamma   90.00
#
_symmetry.space_group_name_H-M   'P 1'
#
loop_
_entity.id
_entity.type
_entity.pdbx_description
1 polymer ?
#
loop_
_entity_poly.entity_id
_entity_poly.type
_entity_poly.pdbx_seq_one_letter_code
_entity_poly.pdbx_strand_id
1 'polypeptide(L)'
;MTFDQKAILFIAATADDIRAGGKKYTQGLPSPCMSVCEMDDASGLCRGCLRTLDEITAWGNADDAFKRQVWQAIAERVTPRLQACANDVFGNPP
;
A
#
# COMPACT_ATOMS: atom_id res chain seq x y z
N MET A 1 -16.38 7.31 -5.00
CA MET A 1 -15.18 6.64 -4.47
C MET A 1 -15.05 5.28 -5.11
N THR A 2 -14.03 5.07 -5.94
CA THR A 2 -13.76 3.78 -6.60
C THR A 2 -13.23 2.75 -5.59
N PHE A 3 -13.21 1.48 -5.98
CA PHE A 3 -12.64 0.40 -5.16
C PHE A 3 -11.17 0.69 -4.82
N ASP A 4 -10.42 1.20 -5.80
CA ASP A 4 -9.01 1.60 -5.66
C ASP A 4 -8.81 2.69 -4.60
N GLN A 5 -9.72 3.66 -4.51
CA GLN A 5 -9.64 4.72 -3.49
C GLN A 5 -9.81 4.18 -2.07
N LYS A 6 -10.77 3.26 -1.85
CA LYS A 6 -10.98 2.64 -0.52
C LYS A 6 -9.80 1.75 -0.14
N ALA A 7 -9.26 1.03 -1.12
CA ALA A 7 -8.05 0.23 -1.02
C ALA A 7 -6.84 1.06 -0.57
N ILE A 8 -6.56 2.16 -1.28
CA ILE A 8 -5.47 3.09 -0.97
C ILE A 8 -5.62 3.67 0.43
N LEU A 9 -6.82 4.12 0.81
CA LEU A 9 -7.08 4.71 2.13
C LEU A 9 -6.84 3.71 3.28
N PHE A 10 -7.31 2.48 3.12
CA PHE A 10 -7.12 1.42 4.13
C PHE A 10 -5.64 1.08 4.32
N ILE A 11 -4.91 0.97 3.22
CA ILE A 11 -3.47 0.72 3.23
C ILE A 11 -2.74 1.91 3.86
N ALA A 12 -3.11 3.15 3.53
CA ALA A 12 -2.52 4.36 4.13
C ALA A 12 -2.63 4.33 5.66
N ALA A 13 -3.84 4.07 6.17
CA ALA A 13 -4.12 4.07 7.60
C ALA A 13 -3.35 2.96 8.33
N THR A 14 -3.26 1.78 7.71
CA THR A 14 -2.52 0.65 8.29
C THR A 14 -1.02 0.94 8.32
N ALA A 15 -0.48 1.51 7.24
CA ALA A 15 0.93 1.89 7.16
C ALA A 15 1.31 2.93 8.23
N ASP A 16 0.44 3.90 8.50
CA ASP A 16 0.66 4.90 9.54
C ASP A 16 0.64 4.30 10.95
N ASP A 17 -0.31 3.40 11.26
CA ASP A 17 -0.36 2.67 12.55
C ASP A 17 0.92 1.85 12.79
N ILE A 18 1.41 1.17 11.74
CA ILE A 18 2.66 0.41 11.77
C ILE A 18 3.86 1.33 12.00
N ARG A 19 3.91 2.48 11.31
CA ARG A 19 4.98 3.47 11.47
C ARG A 19 4.97 4.11 12.86
N ALA A 20 3.78 4.35 13.42
CA ALA A 20 3.60 4.88 14.77
C ALA A 20 3.97 3.86 15.87
N GLY A 21 4.29 2.61 15.50
CA GLY A 21 4.66 1.56 16.45
C GLY A 21 3.46 1.02 17.24
N GLY A 22 2.26 1.06 16.64
CA GLY A 22 1.05 0.54 17.24
C GLY A 22 1.25 -0.91 17.73
N LYS A 23 0.83 -1.20 18.97
CA LYS A 23 0.92 -2.55 19.57
C LYS A 23 0.09 -3.62 18.84
N LYS A 24 -0.66 -3.24 17.80
CA LYS A 24 -1.56 -4.11 17.04
C LYS A 24 -0.83 -5.21 16.26
N TYR A 25 0.43 -4.99 15.89
CA TYR A 25 1.18 -5.90 14.98
C TYR A 25 2.48 -6.43 15.58
N THR A 26 2.47 -6.69 16.90
CA THR A 26 3.62 -7.22 17.65
C THR A 26 4.02 -8.64 17.27
N GLN A 27 3.13 -9.43 16.68
CA GLN A 27 3.36 -10.83 16.33
C GLN A 27 3.46 -11.10 14.82
N GLY A 28 3.50 -10.04 14.02
CA GLY A 28 3.58 -10.12 12.58
C GLY A 28 2.74 -9.06 11.90
N LEU A 29 3.31 -8.46 10.85
CA LEU A 29 2.61 -7.45 10.06
C LEU A 29 1.60 -8.11 9.12
N PRO A 30 0.39 -7.54 8.99
CA PRO A 30 -0.64 -8.08 8.11
C PRO A 30 -0.25 -7.88 6.64
N SER A 31 -0.67 -8.80 5.78
CA SER A 31 -0.48 -8.63 4.34
C SER A 31 -1.42 -7.53 3.84
N PRO A 32 -0.95 -6.53 3.08
CA PRO A 32 -1.81 -5.52 2.45
C PRO A 32 -2.59 -6.08 1.24
N CYS A 33 -2.70 -7.40 1.10
CA CYS A 33 -3.39 -8.04 -0.01
C CYS A 33 -4.91 -7.93 0.17
N MET A 34 -5.58 -7.36 -0.82
CA MET A 34 -7.05 -7.28 -0.85
C MET A 34 -7.68 -8.28 -1.83
N SER A 35 -6.95 -9.35 -2.17
CA SER A 35 -7.35 -10.33 -3.20
C SER A 35 -7.59 -9.71 -4.59
N VAL A 36 -7.01 -8.55 -4.83
CA VAL A 36 -6.99 -7.88 -6.14
C VAL A 36 -5.55 -7.88 -6.61
N CYS A 37 -5.27 -8.71 -7.62
CA CYS A 37 -3.98 -8.82 -8.26
C CYS A 37 -4.07 -8.15 -9.63
N GLU A 38 -4.00 -6.83 -9.64
CA GLU A 38 -3.99 -6.04 -10.87
C GLU A 38 -2.69 -5.23 -10.90
N MET A 39 -1.77 -5.62 -11.78
CA MET A 39 -0.49 -4.94 -11.90
C MET A 39 -0.64 -3.68 -12.74
N ASP A 40 -0.04 -2.60 -12.28
CA ASP A 40 0.04 -1.36 -13.02
C ASP A 40 1.35 -1.31 -13.81
N ASP A 41 1.31 -1.45 -15.13
CA ASP A 41 2.51 -1.40 -15.99
C ASP A 41 3.26 -0.06 -15.91
N ALA A 42 2.54 1.04 -15.63
CA ALA A 42 3.15 2.37 -15.56
C ALA A 42 4.03 2.54 -14.31
N SER A 43 3.63 1.96 -13.17
CA SER A 43 4.35 2.09 -11.90
C SER A 43 5.05 0.80 -11.44
N GLY A 44 4.76 -0.35 -12.05
CA GLY A 44 5.29 -1.65 -11.64
C GLY A 44 4.73 -2.15 -10.29
N LEU A 45 3.58 -1.62 -9.87
CA LEU A 45 2.97 -1.88 -8.57
C LEU A 45 1.57 -2.48 -8.72
N CYS A 46 1.17 -3.34 -7.80
CA CYS A 46 -0.20 -3.83 -7.77
C CYS A 46 -1.16 -2.69 -7.36
N ARG A 47 -2.21 -2.42 -8.14
CA ARG A 47 -3.21 -1.38 -7.85
C ARG A 47 -3.94 -1.62 -6.53
N GLY A 48 -4.12 -2.88 -6.16
CA GLY A 48 -4.74 -3.28 -4.89
C GLY A 48 -3.81 -3.06 -3.70
N CYS A 49 -2.67 -3.76 -3.66
CA CYS A 49 -1.81 -3.79 -2.47
C CYS A 49 -0.61 -2.84 -2.51
N LEU A 50 -0.38 -2.14 -3.62
CA LEU A 50 0.72 -1.17 -3.85
C LEU A 50 2.12 -1.74 -3.61
N ARG A 51 2.24 -3.05 -3.85
CA ARG A 51 3.48 -3.81 -3.76
C ARG A 51 3.98 -4.24 -5.12
N THR A 52 5.28 -4.42 -5.22
CA THR A 52 5.91 -5.04 -6.39
C THR A 52 5.70 -6.56 -6.34
N LEU A 53 5.82 -7.21 -7.50
CA LEU A 53 5.82 -8.69 -7.59
C LEU A 53 6.88 -9.31 -6.69
N ASP A 54 8.09 -8.74 -6.66
CA ASP A 54 9.21 -9.21 -5.85
C ASP A 54 8.83 -9.24 -4.36
N GLU A 55 8.29 -8.13 -3.86
CA GLU A 55 7.80 -8.03 -2.50
C GLU A 55 6.72 -9.10 -2.21
N ILE A 56 5.74 -9.26 -3.10
CA ILE A 56 4.64 -10.25 -2.94
C ILE A 56 5.22 -11.66 -2.80
N THR A 57 6.19 -12.04 -3.63
CA THR A 57 6.83 -13.35 -3.57
C THR A 57 7.68 -13.54 -2.30
N ALA A 58 8.40 -12.50 -1.88
CA ALA A 58 9.24 -12.53 -0.70
C ALA A 58 8.43 -12.56 0.62
N TRP A 59 7.17 -12.11 0.61
CA TRP A 59 6.38 -11.90 1.84
C TRP A 59 6.22 -13.16 2.70
N GLY A 60 6.05 -14.33 2.07
CA GLY A 60 5.88 -15.61 2.79
C GLY A 60 7.11 -16.02 3.60
N ASN A 61 8.30 -15.61 3.15
CA ASN A 61 9.59 -15.90 3.80
C ASN A 61 10.21 -14.66 4.47
N ALA A 62 9.49 -13.54 4.53
CA ALA A 62 10.02 -12.28 5.03
C ALA A 62 9.95 -12.17 6.55
N ASP A 63 11.01 -11.64 7.14
CA ASP A 63 11.07 -11.25 8.55
C ASP A 63 10.28 -9.95 8.82
N ASP A 64 9.95 -9.70 10.09
CA ASP A 64 9.22 -8.49 10.50
C ASP A 64 9.98 -7.19 10.17
N ALA A 65 11.32 -7.24 10.09
CA ALA A 65 12.12 -6.12 9.64
C ALA A 65 11.84 -5.77 8.17
N PHE A 66 11.85 -6.77 7.28
CA PHE A 66 11.52 -6.60 5.86
C PHE A 66 10.07 -6.17 5.69
N LYS A 67 9.13 -6.81 6.40
CA LYS A 67 7.71 -6.42 6.33
C LYS A 67 7.50 -4.96 6.76
N ARG A 68 8.22 -4.48 7.77
CA ARG A 68 8.18 -3.07 8.20
C ARG A 68 8.70 -2.15 7.09
N GLN A 69 9.81 -2.50 6.46
CA GLN A 69 10.36 -1.73 5.33
C GLN A 69 9.36 -1.66 4.17
N VAL A 70 8.71 -2.78 3.82
CA VAL A 70 7.67 -2.81 2.79
C VAL A 70 6.52 -1.88 3.16
N TRP A 71 6.04 -1.91 4.40
CA TRP A 71 4.97 -1.00 4.84
C TRP A 71 5.37 0.48 4.81
N GLN A 72 6.63 0.80 5.14
CA GLN A 72 7.16 2.16 4.99
C GLN A 72 7.20 2.59 3.52
N ALA A 73 7.69 1.74 2.63
CA ALA A 73 7.72 2.01 1.19
C ALA A 73 6.30 2.18 0.62
N ILE A 74 5.34 1.38 1.07
CA ILE A 74 3.94 1.53 0.70
C ILE A 74 3.39 2.89 1.15
N ALA A 75 3.69 3.34 2.38
CA ALA A 75 3.24 4.66 2.85
C ALA A 75 3.69 5.79 1.92
N GLU A 76 4.94 5.75 1.45
CA GLU A 76 5.49 6.72 0.51
C GLU A 76 4.84 6.62 -0.88
N ARG A 77 4.53 5.40 -1.35
CA ARG A 77 3.85 5.15 -2.63
C ARG A 77 2.37 5.56 -2.61
N VAL A 78 1.74 5.56 -1.44
CA VAL A 78 0.33 5.92 -1.23
C VAL A 78 0.14 7.44 -1.30
N THR A 79 1.09 8.24 -0.82
CA THR A 79 1.00 9.72 -0.82
C THR A 79 0.67 10.31 -2.20
N PRO A 80 1.44 10.05 -3.28
CA PRO A 80 1.13 10.60 -4.60
C PRO A 80 -0.18 10.04 -5.19
N ARG A 81 -0.59 8.83 -4.80
CA ARG A 81 -1.85 8.21 -5.24
C ARG A 81 -3.08 8.81 -4.56
N LEU A 82 -2.97 9.16 -3.28
CA LEU A 82 -3.98 9.96 -2.58
C LEU A 82 -4.10 11.35 -3.19
N GLN A 83 -2.97 11.97 -3.59
CA GLN A 83 -2.96 13.27 -4.27
C GLN A 83 -3.60 13.19 -5.66
N ALA A 84 -3.28 12.17 -6.46
CA ALA A 84 -3.95 11.94 -7.75
C ALA A 84 -5.46 11.76 -7.59
N CYS A 85 -5.89 11.01 -6.56
CA CYS A 85 -7.29 10.86 -6.19
C CYS A 85 -7.96 12.17 -5.74
N ALA A 86 -7.21 13.07 -5.08
CA ALA A 86 -7.70 14.40 -4.69
C ALA A 86 -7.80 15.34 -5.90
N ASN A 87 -6.88 15.22 -6.86
CA ASN A 87 -6.87 16.03 -8.07
C ASN A 87 -8.00 15.66 -9.04
N ASP A 88 -8.38 14.38 -9.13
CA ASP A 88 -9.50 13.90 -9.96
C ASP A 88 -10.86 14.46 -9.50
N VAL A 89 -11.03 14.73 -8.19
CA VAL A 89 -12.26 15.32 -7.63
C VAL A 89 -12.43 16.79 -8.02
N PHE A 90 -11.35 17.50 -8.37
CA PHE A 90 -11.38 18.90 -8.79
C PHE A 90 -11.16 19.11 -10.30
N GLY A 91 -11.09 18.04 -11.11
CA GLY A 91 -11.19 18.12 -12.56
C GLY A 91 -10.12 18.95 -13.28
N ASN A 92 -8.86 18.88 -12.83
CA ASN A 92 -7.75 19.54 -13.54
C ASN A 92 -6.87 18.48 -14.24
N PRO A 93 -6.83 18.42 -15.59
CA PRO A 93 -5.95 17.52 -16.32
C PRO A 93 -4.47 17.94 -16.25
N PRO A 94 -3.50 17.05 -16.57
CA PRO A 94 -2.07 17.34 -16.51
C PRO A 94 -1.61 18.42 -17.49
#